data_AF-A0A9W9SG43-F1
#
_entry.id   AF-A0A9W9SG43-F1
#
_cell.length_a   1.000
_cell.length_b   1.000
_cell.length_c   1.000
_cell.angle_alpha   90.00
_cell.angle_beta   90.00
_cell.angle_gamma   90.00
#
_symmetry.space_group_name_H-M   'P 1'
#
loop_
_entity.id
_entity.type
_entity.pdbx_description
1 polymer ?
#
loop_
_entity_poly.entity_id
_entity_poly.type
_entity_poly.pdbx_seq_one_letter_code
_entity_poly.pdbx_strand_id
1 'polypeptide(L)'
;MREDLDLPAFGYLPFDHFTLANWDTASPLSQNEQKRILVEKWIALGKYGRNDYALATFTDPIIDRIPAGVPRDLLSEDDRALSSMLSTTLWIRTWFGDPTDKTSQEAADTAYARLRKQVLQQGLEDYHVSCIPEEVVFEDRGELSAAAQRSRDVVAGVAAGRPGSVPEYLIAALMHCPDLFEGMSDDDWRHLTGEERAEELAESDRAQNLLVFVADRKACEEGWVLALAVNHRGEILPFRVRERAKEAAQIAVSWQEGQPLSEIADEEDEDVEFYLGEGDGWE
;
A
#
# COMPACT_ATOMS: atom_id res chain seq x y z
N MET A 1 -5.06 18.10 -16.58
CA MET A 1 -4.47 19.42 -16.26
C MET A 1 -4.84 19.72 -14.82
N ARG A 2 -3.93 19.41 -13.89
CA ARG A 2 -4.02 19.79 -12.47
C ARG A 2 -3.23 21.09 -12.31
N GLU A 3 -3.77 22.19 -12.82
CA GLU A 3 -3.29 23.51 -12.43
C GLU A 3 -4.12 23.88 -11.19
N ASP A 4 -3.45 24.28 -10.09
CA ASP A 4 -4.01 24.75 -8.80
C ASP A 4 -4.20 23.76 -7.63
N LEU A 5 -3.59 22.56 -7.63
CA LEU A 5 -3.43 21.82 -6.37
C LEU A 5 -2.16 22.31 -5.65
N ASP A 6 -2.32 22.90 -4.45
CA ASP A 6 -1.21 23.16 -3.52
C ASP A 6 -0.63 21.81 -3.06
N LEU A 7 0.24 21.23 -3.87
CA LEU A 7 0.94 19.99 -3.54
C LEU A 7 1.92 20.26 -2.39
N PRO A 8 1.96 19.39 -1.37
CA PRO A 8 2.85 19.62 -0.24
C PRO A 8 4.30 19.58 -0.72
N ALA A 9 5.02 20.70 -0.61
CA ALA A 9 6.44 20.77 -0.96
C ALA A 9 7.30 19.91 -0.02
N PHE A 10 8.57 19.68 -0.36
CA PHE A 10 9.49 18.96 0.51
C PHE A 10 9.58 19.60 1.90
N GLY A 11 9.37 18.79 2.93
CA GLY A 11 9.35 19.16 4.34
C GLY A 11 7.96 19.20 4.98
N TYR A 12 6.90 19.08 4.18
CA TYR A 12 5.51 19.06 4.66
C TYR A 12 5.01 17.65 5.01
N LEU A 13 5.76 16.61 4.67
CA LEU A 13 5.40 15.22 4.96
C LEU A 13 6.32 14.64 6.04
N PRO A 14 5.82 13.80 6.97
CA PRO A 14 6.63 13.17 8.00
C PRO A 14 7.80 12.36 7.43
N PHE A 15 7.59 11.70 6.28
CA PHE A 15 8.67 10.99 5.58
C PHE A 15 9.79 11.90 5.08
N ASP A 16 9.52 13.19 4.78
CA ASP A 16 10.58 14.15 4.41
C ASP A 16 11.50 14.43 5.61
N HIS A 17 10.92 14.60 6.81
CA HIS A 17 11.67 14.76 8.07
C HIS A 17 12.47 13.50 8.40
N PHE A 18 11.88 12.32 8.18
CA PHE A 18 12.57 11.05 8.34
C PHE A 18 13.76 10.91 7.38
N THR A 19 13.56 11.30 6.12
CA THR A 19 14.61 11.31 5.10
C THR A 19 15.76 12.21 5.52
N LEU A 20 15.49 13.42 5.99
CA LEU A 20 16.54 14.35 6.45
C LEU A 20 17.37 13.79 7.60
N ALA A 21 16.72 13.10 8.53
CA ALA A 21 17.41 12.51 9.68
C ALA A 21 18.24 11.27 9.32
N ASN A 22 17.88 10.55 8.25
CA ASN A 22 18.41 9.21 7.97
C ASN A 22 19.12 9.06 6.62
N TRP A 23 19.17 10.11 5.78
CA TRP A 23 19.84 10.07 4.48
C TRP A 23 21.36 9.98 4.63
N ASP A 24 21.98 9.01 3.94
CA ASP A 24 23.43 8.82 3.95
C ASP A 24 24.08 9.37 2.68
N THR A 25 24.54 10.62 2.77
CA THR A 25 25.28 11.29 1.68
C THR A 25 26.58 10.60 1.26
N ALA A 26 27.13 9.71 2.09
CA ALA A 26 28.37 8.98 1.80
C ALA A 26 28.10 7.56 1.25
N SER A 27 26.84 7.13 1.19
CA SER A 27 26.48 5.80 0.74
C SER A 27 26.82 5.59 -0.74
N PRO A 28 27.39 4.43 -1.12
CA PRO A 28 27.65 4.09 -2.53
C PRO A 28 26.37 3.65 -3.28
N LEU A 29 25.24 3.50 -2.58
CA LEU A 29 23.97 3.09 -3.16
C LEU A 29 23.35 4.19 -4.00
N SER A 30 22.64 3.79 -5.05
CA SER A 30 21.83 4.73 -5.83
C SER A 30 20.73 5.37 -4.97
N GLN A 31 20.25 6.53 -5.41
CA GLN A 31 19.19 7.26 -4.72
C GLN A 31 17.94 6.38 -4.51
N ASN A 32 17.58 5.55 -5.50
CA ASN A 32 16.42 4.67 -5.41
C ASN A 32 16.62 3.51 -4.42
N GLU A 33 17.81 2.94 -4.35
CA GLU A 33 18.14 1.90 -3.35
C GLU A 33 18.10 2.46 -1.92
N GLN A 34 18.62 3.67 -1.72
CA GLN A 34 18.54 4.34 -0.42
C GLN A 34 17.09 4.70 -0.05
N LYS A 35 16.30 5.22 -1.01
CA LYS A 35 14.87 5.47 -0.82
C LYS A 35 14.14 4.22 -0.35
N ARG A 36 14.38 3.08 -1.00
CA ARG A 36 13.79 1.80 -0.59
C ARG A 36 14.14 1.44 0.86
N ILE A 37 15.41 1.52 1.24
CA ILE A 37 15.87 1.25 2.61
C ILE A 37 15.19 2.19 3.62
N LEU A 38 15.01 3.46 3.27
CA LEU A 38 14.28 4.40 4.11
C LEU A 38 12.82 4.03 4.27
N VAL A 39 12.14 3.64 3.20
CA VAL A 39 10.74 3.18 3.24
C VAL A 39 10.59 1.93 4.10
N GLU A 40 11.49 0.95 3.96
CA GLU A 40 11.50 -0.26 4.80
C GLU A 40 11.66 0.09 6.29
N LYS A 41 12.60 0.98 6.62
CA LYS A 41 12.79 1.45 8.00
C LYS A 41 11.57 2.23 8.50
N TRP A 42 11.00 3.08 7.67
CA TRP A 42 9.82 3.89 7.98
C TRP A 42 8.61 3.03 8.32
N ILE A 43 8.36 1.99 7.54
CA ILE A 43 7.31 1.00 7.78
C ILE A 43 7.56 0.28 9.12
N ALA A 44 8.79 -0.20 9.34
CA ALA A 44 9.17 -0.96 10.53
C ALA A 44 9.07 -0.16 11.86
N LEU A 45 9.15 1.17 11.81
CA LEU A 45 8.95 2.03 12.99
C LEU A 45 7.56 1.83 13.61
N GLY A 46 6.55 1.53 12.80
CA GLY A 46 5.15 1.49 13.22
C GLY A 46 4.61 2.85 13.71
N LYS A 47 3.35 2.83 14.16
CA LYS A 47 2.53 3.98 14.52
C LYS A 47 3.25 4.98 15.41
N TYR A 48 3.73 4.54 16.56
CA TYR A 48 4.41 5.43 17.50
C TYR A 48 5.87 5.71 17.17
N GLY A 49 6.55 4.87 16.37
CA GLY A 49 7.93 5.12 15.98
C GLY A 49 8.04 6.24 14.93
N ARG A 50 6.98 6.44 14.13
CA ARG A 50 6.87 7.55 13.18
C ARG A 50 6.40 8.86 13.81
N ASN A 51 5.83 8.79 15.00
CA ASN A 51 5.15 9.90 15.64
C ASN A 51 6.05 11.13 15.90
N ASP A 52 7.33 10.92 16.24
CA ASP A 52 8.27 12.02 16.43
C ASP A 52 8.42 12.88 15.16
N TYR A 53 8.38 12.26 13.98
CA TYR A 53 8.48 12.95 12.69
C TYR A 53 7.16 13.63 12.30
N ALA A 54 6.02 13.03 12.65
CA ALA A 54 4.70 13.64 12.46
C ALA A 54 4.53 14.89 13.34
N LEU A 55 4.83 14.79 14.64
CA LEU A 55 4.76 15.91 15.59
C LEU A 55 5.73 17.04 15.25
N ALA A 56 6.93 16.69 14.74
CA ALA A 56 7.87 17.69 14.21
C ALA A 56 7.26 18.47 13.05
N THR A 57 6.57 17.79 12.14
CA THR A 57 5.88 18.43 11.00
C THR A 57 4.77 19.38 11.45
N PHE A 58 4.03 19.05 12.51
CA PHE A 58 2.97 19.94 13.05
C PHE A 58 3.53 21.16 13.78
N THR A 59 4.66 20.99 14.48
CA THR A 59 5.29 22.06 15.26
C THR A 59 6.07 23.02 14.38
N ASP A 60 6.80 22.49 13.40
CA ASP A 60 7.62 23.25 12.47
C ASP A 60 7.54 22.64 11.06
N PRO A 61 6.51 22.99 10.27
CA PRO A 61 6.32 22.45 8.93
C PRO A 61 7.39 22.97 7.94
N ILE A 62 8.17 23.99 8.31
CA ILE A 62 9.15 24.61 7.42
C ILE A 62 10.55 24.17 7.81
N ILE A 63 11.19 23.44 6.91
CA ILE A 63 12.56 22.99 7.11
C ILE A 63 13.52 24.11 6.70
N ASP A 64 13.93 24.92 7.67
CA ASP A 64 14.79 26.09 7.49
C ASP A 64 16.11 25.80 6.75
N ARG A 65 16.70 24.62 6.97
CA ARG A 65 17.98 24.23 6.39
C ARG A 65 18.03 22.74 6.04
N ILE A 66 17.98 22.46 4.75
CA ILE A 66 18.21 21.12 4.20
C ILE A 66 19.72 20.93 3.99
N PRO A 67 20.36 19.91 4.61
CA PRO A 67 21.77 19.63 4.41
C PRO A 67 22.13 19.41 2.93
N ALA A 68 23.35 19.81 2.55
CA ALA A 68 23.83 19.59 1.20
C ALA A 68 23.92 18.08 0.90
N GLY A 69 23.42 17.66 -0.27
CA GLY A 69 23.44 16.27 -0.71
C GLY A 69 22.21 15.43 -0.32
N VAL A 70 21.26 15.99 0.43
CA VAL A 70 19.95 15.35 0.67
C VAL A 70 19.01 15.63 -0.51
N PRO A 71 18.47 14.61 -1.19
CA PRO A 71 17.51 14.77 -2.28
C PRO A 71 16.16 15.29 -1.75
N ARG A 72 15.50 16.11 -2.56
CA ARG A 72 14.18 16.71 -2.24
C ARG A 72 13.05 16.17 -3.12
N ASP A 73 13.43 15.33 -4.08
CA ASP A 73 12.63 14.78 -5.16
C ASP A 73 12.54 13.24 -5.05
N LEU A 74 12.70 12.69 -3.83
CA LEU A 74 12.48 11.26 -3.61
C LEU A 74 11.03 10.86 -3.93
N LEU A 75 10.08 11.75 -3.71
CA LEU A 75 8.69 11.61 -4.12
C LEU A 75 8.41 12.55 -5.28
N SER A 76 7.78 12.04 -6.34
CA SER A 76 7.31 12.85 -7.47
C SER A 76 6.15 13.76 -7.04
N GLU A 77 5.76 14.72 -7.89
CA GLU A 77 4.59 15.56 -7.61
C GLU A 77 3.31 14.73 -7.44
N ASP A 78 3.15 13.66 -8.23
CA ASP A 78 2.01 12.74 -8.13
C ASP A 78 2.04 11.92 -6.83
N ASP A 79 3.22 11.43 -6.42
CA ASP A 79 3.42 10.72 -5.13
C ASP A 79 3.08 11.61 -3.93
N ARG A 80 3.43 12.90 -4.02
CA ARG A 80 3.15 13.89 -2.97
C ARG A 80 1.66 14.24 -2.92
N ALA A 81 0.99 14.28 -4.07
CA ALA A 81 -0.46 14.41 -4.14
C ALA A 81 -1.17 13.24 -3.44
N LEU A 82 -0.73 12.02 -3.71
CA LEU A 82 -1.23 10.79 -3.09
C LEU A 82 -1.11 10.77 -1.58
N SER A 83 0.05 11.16 -1.05
CA SER A 83 0.32 11.18 0.39
C SER A 83 -0.57 12.19 1.15
N SER A 84 -1.17 13.15 0.44
CA SER A 84 -2.18 14.07 1.00
C SER A 84 -3.61 13.53 0.95
N MET A 85 -3.85 12.45 0.21
CA MET A 85 -5.16 11.80 0.13
C MET A 85 -5.34 10.85 1.33
N LEU A 86 -6.51 10.87 1.96
CA LEU A 86 -6.89 9.97 3.05
C LEU A 86 -7.21 8.53 2.57
N SER A 87 -6.76 8.15 1.38
CA SER A 87 -7.09 6.83 0.81
C SER A 87 -6.20 5.76 1.41
N THR A 88 -6.75 4.92 2.27
CA THR A 88 -6.06 3.76 2.86
C THR A 88 -6.29 2.47 2.07
N THR A 89 -6.51 2.60 0.75
CA THR A 89 -6.71 1.48 -0.18
C THR A 89 -5.61 1.49 -1.24
N LEU A 90 -5.01 0.32 -1.54
CA LEU A 90 -4.08 0.13 -2.65
C LEU A 90 -4.58 -0.99 -3.59
N TRP A 91 -4.29 -0.85 -4.88
CA TRP A 91 -4.42 -1.91 -5.88
C TRP A 91 -3.05 -2.23 -6.47
N ILE A 92 -2.55 -3.45 -6.32
CA ILE A 92 -1.19 -3.81 -6.73
C ILE A 92 -1.24 -5.00 -7.69
N ARG A 93 -0.74 -4.82 -8.91
CA ARG A 93 -0.57 -5.90 -9.89
C ARG A 93 0.72 -6.67 -9.64
N THR A 94 0.61 -7.99 -9.45
CA THR A 94 1.79 -8.84 -9.23
C THR A 94 1.99 -9.89 -10.33
N TRP A 95 1.00 -10.07 -11.21
CA TRP A 95 1.10 -11.02 -12.31
C TRP A 95 1.28 -10.36 -13.67
N PHE A 96 2.39 -10.71 -14.32
CA PHE A 96 2.83 -10.15 -15.59
C PHE A 96 3.13 -11.21 -16.65
N GLY A 97 2.82 -12.49 -16.39
CA GLY A 97 3.21 -13.63 -17.22
C GLY A 97 4.62 -14.13 -16.90
N ASP A 98 5.01 -15.24 -17.53
CA ASP A 98 6.38 -15.74 -17.45
C ASP A 98 7.34 -14.71 -18.09
N PRO A 99 8.39 -14.25 -17.37
CA PRO A 99 9.32 -13.23 -17.88
C PRO A 99 10.09 -13.69 -19.13
N THR A 100 10.14 -14.99 -19.41
CA THR A 100 10.82 -15.60 -20.56
C THR A 100 9.90 -15.93 -21.73
N ASP A 101 8.57 -15.85 -21.56
CA ASP A 101 7.59 -16.16 -22.59
C ASP A 101 6.71 -14.94 -22.91
N LYS A 102 6.94 -14.34 -24.08
CA LYS A 102 6.16 -13.21 -24.58
C LYS A 102 4.66 -13.54 -24.71
N THR A 103 4.32 -14.76 -25.08
CA THR A 103 2.91 -15.19 -25.23
C THR A 103 2.22 -15.21 -23.86
N SER A 104 2.91 -15.71 -22.84
CA SER A 104 2.45 -15.66 -21.45
C SER A 104 2.26 -14.22 -20.97
N GLN A 105 3.15 -13.30 -21.32
CA GLN A 105 3.04 -11.88 -20.96
C GLN A 105 1.85 -11.20 -21.63
N GLU A 106 1.65 -11.42 -22.93
CA GLU A 106 0.50 -10.90 -23.67
C GLU A 106 -0.83 -11.46 -23.12
N ALA A 107 -0.86 -12.74 -22.75
CA ALA A 107 -2.01 -13.36 -22.10
C ALA A 107 -2.28 -12.76 -20.71
N ALA A 108 -1.24 -12.53 -19.91
CA ALA A 108 -1.37 -11.90 -18.59
C ALA A 108 -1.87 -10.45 -18.68
N ASP A 109 -1.40 -9.68 -19.66
CA ASP A 109 -1.89 -8.33 -19.92
C ASP A 109 -3.37 -8.33 -20.35
N THR A 110 -3.77 -9.27 -21.20
CA THR A 110 -5.17 -9.43 -21.62
C THR A 110 -6.08 -9.81 -20.44
N ALA A 111 -5.62 -10.74 -19.61
CA ALA A 111 -6.34 -11.18 -18.41
C ALA A 111 -6.48 -10.04 -17.39
N TYR A 112 -5.39 -9.31 -17.14
CA TYR A 112 -5.40 -8.15 -16.26
C TYR A 112 -6.30 -7.02 -16.79
N ALA A 113 -6.31 -6.75 -18.09
CA ALA A 113 -7.19 -5.74 -18.68
C ALA A 113 -8.67 -6.08 -18.45
N ARG A 114 -9.05 -7.37 -18.55
CA ARG A 114 -10.40 -7.84 -18.19
C ARG A 114 -10.70 -7.60 -16.72
N LEU A 115 -9.77 -7.96 -15.83
CA LEU A 115 -9.92 -7.77 -14.38
C LEU A 115 -10.08 -6.29 -14.02
N ARG A 116 -9.20 -5.43 -14.53
CA ARG A 116 -9.24 -3.98 -14.35
C ARG A 116 -10.58 -3.40 -14.79
N LYS A 117 -11.09 -3.82 -15.95
CA LYS A 117 -12.42 -3.39 -16.43
C LYS A 117 -13.55 -3.83 -15.51
N GLN A 118 -13.50 -5.06 -15.00
CA GLN A 118 -14.53 -5.58 -14.11
C GLN A 118 -14.53 -4.87 -12.75
N VAL A 119 -13.37 -4.76 -12.11
CA VAL A 119 -13.25 -4.28 -10.73
C VAL A 119 -13.20 -2.74 -10.68
N LEU A 120 -12.23 -2.15 -11.39
CA LEU A 120 -11.94 -0.72 -11.28
C LEU A 120 -12.86 0.15 -12.13
N GLN A 121 -13.50 -0.42 -13.15
CA GLN A 121 -14.39 0.32 -14.06
C GLN A 121 -15.84 -0.18 -14.03
N GLN A 122 -16.16 -1.20 -13.24
CA GLN A 122 -17.50 -1.81 -13.15
C GLN A 122 -18.13 -2.12 -14.52
N GLY A 123 -17.30 -2.52 -15.49
CA GLY A 123 -17.73 -2.84 -16.85
C GLY A 123 -17.99 -1.63 -17.77
N LEU A 124 -17.89 -0.39 -17.27
CA LEU A 124 -18.17 0.83 -18.01
C LEU A 124 -16.88 1.47 -18.55
N GLU A 125 -16.85 1.84 -19.83
CA GLU A 125 -15.75 2.62 -20.39
C GLU A 125 -15.73 4.03 -19.77
N ASP A 126 -14.55 4.54 -19.44
CA ASP A 126 -14.31 5.85 -18.80
C ASP A 126 -14.88 6.03 -17.38
N TYR A 127 -15.31 4.96 -16.71
CA TYR A 127 -15.65 4.97 -15.28
C TYR A 127 -14.47 4.49 -14.44
N HIS A 128 -14.31 5.09 -13.25
CA HIS A 128 -13.40 4.61 -12.24
C HIS A 128 -14.09 4.56 -10.89
N VAL A 129 -13.94 3.45 -10.19
CA VAL A 129 -14.48 3.26 -8.85
C VAL A 129 -13.81 4.25 -7.91
N SER A 130 -14.59 5.14 -7.30
CA SER A 130 -14.05 6.20 -6.46
C SER A 130 -13.35 5.70 -5.20
N CYS A 131 -13.65 4.48 -4.75
CA CYS A 131 -13.02 3.89 -3.57
C CYS A 131 -11.66 3.23 -3.82
N ILE A 132 -11.27 3.10 -5.09
CA ILE A 132 -9.93 2.68 -5.51
C ILE A 132 -9.49 3.67 -6.60
N PRO A 133 -9.06 4.90 -6.27
CA PRO A 133 -8.70 5.89 -7.26
C PRO A 133 -7.49 5.47 -8.12
N GLU A 134 -7.35 6.02 -9.33
CA GLU A 134 -6.33 5.57 -10.28
C GLU A 134 -4.91 5.80 -9.76
N GLU A 135 -4.74 6.79 -8.90
CA GLU A 135 -3.47 7.12 -8.27
C GLU A 135 -2.97 6.03 -7.31
N VAL A 136 -3.86 5.18 -6.76
CA VAL A 136 -3.48 4.06 -5.88
C VAL A 136 -3.40 2.71 -6.62
N VAL A 137 -3.36 2.74 -7.96
CA VAL A 137 -3.22 1.58 -8.84
C VAL A 137 -1.75 1.43 -9.26
N PHE A 138 -1.08 0.44 -8.70
CA PHE A 138 0.33 0.13 -8.94
C PHE A 138 0.47 -1.04 -9.91
N GLU A 139 0.93 -0.75 -11.12
CA GLU A 139 1.03 -1.72 -12.21
C GLU A 139 2.35 -1.67 -13.01
N ASP A 140 3.35 -0.94 -12.51
CA ASP A 140 4.67 -0.89 -13.16
C ASP A 140 5.35 -2.27 -13.15
N ARG A 141 5.46 -2.84 -14.36
CA ARG A 141 6.05 -4.17 -14.55
C ARG A 141 7.50 -4.24 -14.09
N GLY A 142 8.30 -3.21 -14.35
CA GLY A 142 9.74 -3.23 -14.07
C GLY A 142 10.02 -3.27 -12.57
N GLU A 143 9.36 -2.40 -11.83
CA GLU A 143 9.47 -2.27 -10.39
C GLU A 143 8.88 -3.48 -9.66
N LEU A 144 7.65 -3.88 -9.99
CA LEU A 144 6.95 -4.96 -9.29
C LEU A 144 7.54 -6.34 -9.61
N SER A 145 8.06 -6.54 -10.83
CA SER A 145 8.80 -7.78 -11.15
C SER A 145 10.14 -7.83 -10.41
N ALA A 146 10.84 -6.70 -10.27
CA ALA A 146 12.08 -6.64 -9.50
C ALA A 146 11.83 -6.93 -8.01
N ALA A 147 10.72 -6.42 -7.45
CA ALA A 147 10.28 -6.73 -6.10
C ALA A 147 9.98 -8.23 -5.92
N ALA A 148 9.20 -8.82 -6.82
CA ALA A 148 8.86 -10.25 -6.78
C ALA A 148 10.08 -11.18 -6.88
N GLN A 149 11.17 -10.76 -7.54
CA GLN A 149 12.41 -11.54 -7.61
C GLN A 149 13.22 -11.54 -6.31
N ARG A 150 13.03 -10.55 -5.42
CA ARG A 150 13.77 -10.43 -4.16
C ARG A 150 13.21 -11.31 -3.05
N SER A 151 11.95 -11.74 -3.15
CA SER A 151 11.27 -12.49 -2.10
C SER A 151 10.50 -13.72 -2.59
N ARG A 152 9.87 -14.40 -1.64
CA ARG A 152 8.97 -15.53 -1.88
C ARG A 152 7.52 -15.13 -1.63
N ASP A 153 7.21 -13.86 -1.87
CA ASP A 153 5.87 -13.29 -1.64
C ASP A 153 4.93 -13.57 -2.81
N VAL A 154 5.47 -13.93 -3.97
CA VAL A 154 4.71 -14.39 -5.13
C VAL A 154 5.25 -15.76 -5.54
N VAL A 155 4.39 -16.79 -5.49
CA VAL A 155 4.74 -18.17 -5.82
C VAL A 155 3.93 -18.60 -7.02
N ALA A 156 4.60 -18.93 -8.13
CA ALA A 156 3.96 -19.28 -9.39
C ALA A 156 2.88 -18.26 -9.81
N GLY A 157 3.20 -16.96 -9.69
CA GLY A 157 2.31 -15.85 -10.04
C GLY A 157 1.19 -15.54 -9.04
N VAL A 158 1.07 -16.29 -7.94
CA VAL A 158 0.03 -16.09 -6.91
C VAL A 158 0.67 -15.46 -5.67
N ALA A 159 0.05 -14.42 -5.12
CA ALA A 159 0.54 -13.78 -3.89
C ALA A 159 0.36 -14.73 -2.69
N ALA A 160 1.43 -14.89 -1.91
CA ALA A 160 1.47 -15.81 -0.78
C ALA A 160 0.74 -15.28 0.47
N GLY A 161 0.67 -13.95 0.63
CA GLY A 161 -0.10 -13.31 1.71
C GLY A 161 0.27 -13.77 3.13
N ARG A 162 1.56 -13.98 3.43
CA ARG A 162 1.95 -14.59 4.72
C ARG A 162 1.66 -13.64 5.89
N PRO A 163 0.99 -14.08 6.98
CA PRO A 163 0.72 -13.21 8.11
C PRO A 163 2.02 -12.75 8.79
N GLY A 164 2.02 -11.54 9.32
CA GLY A 164 3.17 -10.92 9.96
C GLY A 164 4.31 -10.57 8.99
N SER A 165 4.13 -10.76 7.68
CA SER A 165 5.12 -10.37 6.67
C SER A 165 4.79 -9.02 6.05
N VAL A 166 5.83 -8.32 5.61
CA VAL A 166 5.74 -7.10 4.80
C VAL A 166 6.19 -7.46 3.38
N PRO A 167 5.27 -7.68 2.43
CA PRO A 167 5.64 -8.13 1.09
C PRO A 167 6.44 -7.10 0.29
N GLU A 168 7.36 -7.56 -0.55
CA GLU A 168 8.19 -6.68 -1.39
C GLU A 168 7.37 -5.82 -2.36
N TYR A 169 6.23 -6.33 -2.85
CA TYR A 169 5.32 -5.59 -3.72
C TYR A 169 4.58 -4.47 -2.97
N LEU A 170 4.32 -4.66 -1.66
CA LEU A 170 3.76 -3.62 -0.81
C LEU A 170 4.81 -2.54 -0.55
N ILE A 171 6.06 -2.92 -0.26
CA ILE A 171 7.17 -1.97 -0.14
C ILE A 171 7.32 -1.16 -1.42
N ALA A 172 7.25 -1.80 -2.59
CA ALA A 172 7.31 -1.10 -3.89
C ALA A 172 6.19 -0.06 -4.04
N ALA A 173 4.93 -0.42 -3.74
CA ALA A 173 3.83 0.55 -3.75
C ALA A 173 4.07 1.70 -2.74
N LEU A 174 4.51 1.38 -1.51
CA LEU A 174 4.78 2.37 -0.47
C LEU A 174 6.01 3.24 -0.76
N MET A 175 6.84 2.91 -1.75
CA MET A 175 7.84 3.86 -2.24
C MET A 175 7.19 5.11 -2.87
N HIS A 176 5.94 5.03 -3.29
CA HIS A 176 5.19 6.16 -3.85
C HIS A 176 4.33 6.89 -2.80
N CYS A 177 3.96 6.23 -1.72
CA CYS A 177 3.07 6.78 -0.69
C CYS A 177 3.45 6.33 0.73
N PRO A 178 4.66 6.67 1.23
CA PRO A 178 5.15 6.16 2.50
C PRO A 178 4.34 6.62 3.74
N ASP A 179 3.64 7.75 3.66
CA ASP A 179 2.89 8.36 4.78
C ASP A 179 1.43 7.88 4.90
N LEU A 180 1.03 6.83 4.16
CA LEU A 180 -0.38 6.43 4.04
C LEU A 180 -1.02 5.85 5.32
N PHE A 181 -0.24 5.46 6.33
CA PHE A 181 -0.74 4.65 7.47
C PHE A 181 -1.53 5.39 8.55
N GLU A 182 -1.15 6.62 8.90
CA GLU A 182 -1.67 7.30 10.11
C GLU A 182 -2.36 8.64 9.84
N GLY A 183 -2.44 9.08 8.59
CA GLY A 183 -2.95 10.40 8.24
C GLY A 183 -2.12 11.55 8.85
N MET A 184 -2.56 12.78 8.58
CA MET A 184 -1.84 14.02 8.90
C MET A 184 -2.49 14.83 10.04
N SER A 185 -3.36 14.22 10.85
CA SER A 185 -4.03 14.89 11.97
C SER A 185 -3.25 14.78 13.27
N ASP A 186 -3.32 15.81 14.10
CA ASP A 186 -2.79 15.81 15.47
C ASP A 186 -3.80 15.21 16.44
N ASP A 187 -4.05 13.91 16.30
CA ASP A 187 -5.03 13.18 17.13
C ASP A 187 -4.49 12.90 18.55
N ASP A 188 -5.39 12.81 19.53
CA ASP A 188 -5.06 12.56 20.94
C ASP A 188 -4.15 11.34 21.16
N TRP A 189 -4.32 10.28 20.36
CA TRP A 189 -3.51 9.07 20.48
C TRP A 189 -2.01 9.33 20.31
N ARG A 190 -1.61 10.37 19.55
CA ARG A 190 -0.21 10.75 19.34
C ARG A 190 0.46 11.25 20.61
N HIS A 191 -0.32 11.67 21.60
CA HIS A 191 0.19 12.22 22.85
C HIS A 191 0.10 11.24 24.02
N LEU A 192 -0.43 10.04 23.79
CA LEU A 192 -0.51 9.00 24.81
C LEU A 192 0.88 8.55 25.26
N THR A 193 1.00 8.25 26.55
CA THR A 193 2.26 7.79 27.17
C THR A 193 2.01 6.63 28.12
N GLY A 194 3.07 5.91 28.49
CA GLY A 194 2.99 4.85 29.49
C GLY A 194 2.04 3.71 29.09
N GLU A 195 1.08 3.41 29.97
CA GLU A 195 0.13 2.30 29.84
C GLU A 195 -0.88 2.53 28.71
N GLU A 196 -1.45 3.73 28.61
CA GLU A 196 -2.43 4.08 27.56
C GLU A 196 -1.84 3.90 26.16
N ARG A 197 -0.57 4.27 25.97
CA ARG A 197 0.15 4.05 24.71
C ARG A 197 0.35 2.55 24.42
N ALA A 198 0.62 1.76 25.45
CA ALA A 198 0.85 0.32 25.28
C ALA A 198 -0.44 -0.41 24.90
N GLU A 199 -1.57 -0.02 25.50
CA GLU A 199 -2.90 -0.55 25.18
C GLU A 199 -3.30 -0.19 23.74
N GLU A 200 -3.20 1.09 23.38
CA GLU A 200 -3.47 1.58 22.02
C GLU A 200 -2.61 0.88 20.96
N LEU A 201 -1.33 0.62 21.28
CA LEU A 201 -0.43 -0.10 20.37
C LEU A 201 -0.83 -1.58 20.21
N ALA A 202 -1.22 -2.25 21.30
CA ALA A 202 -1.65 -3.64 21.24
C ALA A 202 -2.94 -3.82 20.41
N GLU A 203 -3.85 -2.84 20.47
CA GLU A 203 -5.01 -2.78 19.58
C GLU A 203 -4.58 -2.49 18.13
N SER A 204 -3.72 -1.49 17.93
CA SER A 204 -3.23 -1.12 16.60
C SER A 204 -2.47 -2.25 15.89
N ASP A 205 -1.70 -3.07 16.60
CA ASP A 205 -0.98 -4.21 16.02
C ASP A 205 -1.94 -5.24 15.38
N ARG A 206 -3.21 -5.28 15.84
CA ARG A 206 -4.28 -6.16 15.32
C ARG A 206 -5.27 -5.44 14.39
N ALA A 207 -5.29 -4.11 14.43
CA ALA A 207 -6.18 -3.31 13.61
C ALA A 207 -5.70 -3.23 12.16
N GLN A 208 -6.65 -3.20 11.23
CA GLN A 208 -6.37 -2.89 9.83
C GLN A 208 -6.15 -1.37 9.68
N ASN A 209 -5.01 -0.99 9.12
CA ASN A 209 -4.70 0.39 8.73
C ASN A 209 -4.78 0.60 7.22
N LEU A 210 -4.58 -0.47 6.44
CA LEU A 210 -4.52 -0.42 5.00
C LEU A 210 -5.23 -1.62 4.39
N LEU A 211 -6.06 -1.36 3.38
CA LEU A 211 -6.66 -2.36 2.51
C LEU A 211 -5.82 -2.51 1.25
N VAL A 212 -5.34 -3.71 0.95
CA VAL A 212 -4.53 -3.98 -0.25
C VAL A 212 -5.21 -5.03 -1.11
N PHE A 213 -5.64 -4.63 -2.31
CA PHE A 213 -6.02 -5.55 -3.36
C PHE A 213 -4.81 -5.99 -4.17
N VAL A 214 -4.71 -7.29 -4.42
CA VAL A 214 -3.63 -7.87 -5.23
C VAL A 214 -4.20 -8.50 -6.48
N ALA A 215 -3.83 -7.94 -7.64
CA ALA A 215 -4.08 -8.54 -8.95
C ALA A 215 -2.96 -9.53 -9.28
N ASP A 216 -3.04 -10.70 -8.65
CA ASP A 216 -2.17 -11.84 -8.90
C ASP A 216 -2.71 -12.72 -10.04
N ARG A 217 -2.04 -13.84 -10.32
CA ARG A 217 -2.41 -14.74 -11.41
C ARG A 217 -3.83 -15.28 -11.24
N LYS A 218 -4.21 -15.63 -10.01
CA LYS A 218 -5.53 -16.17 -9.73
C LYS A 218 -6.61 -15.12 -9.94
N ALA A 219 -6.37 -13.88 -9.51
CA ALA A 219 -7.26 -12.77 -9.80
C ALA A 219 -7.41 -12.53 -11.31
N CYS A 220 -6.30 -12.52 -12.05
CA CYS A 220 -6.32 -12.25 -13.49
C CYS A 220 -6.98 -13.37 -14.31
N GLU A 221 -6.65 -14.63 -14.02
CA GLU A 221 -7.08 -15.78 -14.83
C GLU A 221 -8.45 -16.33 -14.38
N GLU A 222 -8.72 -16.31 -13.08
CA GLU A 222 -9.90 -16.96 -12.48
C GLU A 222 -10.91 -15.97 -11.89
N GLY A 223 -10.57 -14.68 -11.78
CA GLY A 223 -11.44 -13.63 -11.25
C GLY A 223 -11.38 -13.46 -9.72
N TRP A 224 -10.68 -14.33 -9.00
CA TRP A 224 -10.60 -14.28 -7.54
C TRP A 224 -9.60 -13.24 -7.04
N VAL A 225 -10.07 -12.03 -6.77
CA VAL A 225 -9.26 -10.91 -6.28
C VAL A 225 -8.89 -11.15 -4.82
N LEU A 226 -7.60 -11.02 -4.50
CA LEU A 226 -7.11 -11.09 -3.13
C LEU A 226 -7.21 -9.72 -2.47
N ALA A 227 -7.87 -9.65 -1.33
CA ALA A 227 -7.87 -8.52 -0.42
C ALA A 227 -7.09 -8.89 0.86
N LEU A 228 -6.16 -8.02 1.23
CA LEU A 228 -5.30 -8.16 2.40
C LEU A 228 -5.56 -7.00 3.36
N ALA A 229 -5.73 -7.33 4.63
CA ALA A 229 -5.67 -6.34 5.70
C ALA A 229 -4.22 -6.19 6.17
N VAL A 230 -3.77 -4.96 6.29
CA VAL A 230 -2.41 -4.63 6.66
C VAL A 230 -2.44 -3.68 7.86
N ASN A 231 -1.67 -3.99 8.90
CA ASN A 231 -1.60 -3.16 10.11
C ASN A 231 -0.65 -1.97 9.92
N HIS A 232 -0.52 -1.14 10.96
CA HIS A 232 0.37 0.02 10.93
C HIS A 232 1.86 -0.32 10.73
N ARG A 233 2.29 -1.58 10.82
CA ARG A 233 3.69 -1.98 10.55
C ARG A 233 3.88 -2.46 9.12
N GLY A 234 2.87 -2.31 8.26
CA GLY A 234 2.89 -2.88 6.91
C GLY A 234 2.78 -4.40 6.91
N GLU A 235 2.48 -5.02 8.04
CA GLU A 235 2.39 -6.46 8.18
C GLU A 235 1.00 -6.94 7.78
N ILE A 236 0.95 -8.02 6.99
CA ILE A 236 -0.30 -8.69 6.65
C ILE A 236 -0.92 -9.31 7.92
N LEU A 237 -2.19 -9.01 8.16
CA LEU A 237 -2.98 -9.64 9.22
C LEU A 237 -3.33 -11.11 8.86
N PRO A 238 -3.67 -11.96 9.84
CA PRO A 238 -3.84 -13.41 9.63
C PRO A 238 -4.85 -13.81 8.54
N PHE A 239 -5.95 -13.08 8.43
CA PHE A 239 -7.00 -13.37 7.47
C PHE A 239 -6.71 -12.77 6.09
N ARG A 240 -6.91 -13.58 5.05
CA ARG A 240 -6.91 -13.11 3.65
C ARG A 240 -8.23 -13.45 3.02
N VAL A 241 -8.72 -12.54 2.20
CA VAL A 241 -10.03 -12.68 1.57
C VAL A 241 -9.88 -12.75 0.06
N ARG A 242 -10.48 -13.77 -0.54
CA ARG A 242 -10.69 -13.88 -1.99
C ARG A 242 -12.13 -13.54 -2.28
N GLU A 243 -12.32 -12.49 -3.05
CA GLU A 243 -13.64 -12.05 -3.51
C GLU A 243 -13.71 -12.13 -5.03
N ARG A 244 -14.90 -12.32 -5.56
CA ARG A 244 -15.18 -12.33 -6.98
C ARG A 244 -14.92 -10.95 -7.56
N ALA A 245 -14.40 -10.88 -8.79
CA ALA A 245 -14.03 -9.63 -9.44
C ALA A 245 -15.18 -8.61 -9.49
N LYS A 246 -16.42 -9.06 -9.65
CA LYS A 246 -17.60 -8.19 -9.66
C LYS A 246 -17.90 -7.53 -8.32
N GLU A 247 -17.59 -8.20 -7.22
CA GLU A 247 -17.92 -7.78 -5.85
C GLU A 247 -16.71 -7.16 -5.13
N ALA A 248 -15.48 -7.30 -5.65
CA ALA A 248 -14.27 -6.79 -5.01
C ALA A 248 -14.32 -5.27 -4.73
N ALA A 249 -14.99 -4.48 -5.58
CA ALA A 249 -15.18 -3.06 -5.34
C ALA A 249 -16.05 -2.78 -4.09
N GLN A 250 -16.97 -3.67 -3.72
CA GLN A 250 -17.81 -3.53 -2.53
C GLN A 250 -16.98 -3.60 -1.24
N ILE A 251 -15.91 -4.42 -1.21
CA ILE A 251 -14.96 -4.44 -0.08
C ILE A 251 -14.33 -3.06 0.11
N ALA A 252 -13.93 -2.40 -0.97
CA ALA A 252 -13.35 -1.06 -0.90
C ALA A 252 -14.36 0.00 -0.42
N VAL A 253 -15.64 -0.13 -0.82
CA VAL A 253 -16.73 0.73 -0.31
C VAL A 253 -16.91 0.52 1.20
N SER A 254 -17.07 -0.73 1.64
CA SER A 254 -17.22 -1.09 3.05
C SER A 254 -16.05 -0.57 3.89
N TRP A 255 -14.82 -0.70 3.39
CA TRP A 255 -13.63 -0.16 4.06
C TRP A 255 -13.67 1.35 4.21
N GLN A 256 -14.07 2.10 3.17
CA GLN A 256 -14.25 3.55 3.27
C GLN A 256 -15.36 3.97 4.24
N GLU A 257 -16.37 3.11 4.43
CA GLU A 257 -17.43 3.28 5.41
C GLU A 257 -17.02 2.86 6.84
N GLY A 258 -15.77 2.43 7.03
CA GLY A 258 -15.19 2.08 8.32
C GLY A 258 -15.36 0.61 8.71
N GLN A 259 -15.70 -0.27 7.76
CA GLN A 259 -15.81 -1.71 7.99
C GLN A 259 -14.51 -2.41 7.57
N PRO A 260 -13.65 -2.84 8.52
CA PRO A 260 -12.45 -3.59 8.20
C PRO A 260 -12.80 -4.96 7.64
N LEU A 261 -11.84 -5.59 6.96
CA LEU A 261 -11.97 -6.95 6.46
C LEU A 261 -12.22 -7.99 7.57
N SER A 262 -11.82 -7.67 8.80
CA SER A 262 -11.99 -8.55 9.96
C SER A 262 -13.47 -8.77 10.31
N GLU A 263 -14.34 -7.79 10.06
CA GLU A 263 -15.80 -7.94 10.20
C GLU A 263 -16.42 -8.91 9.18
N ILE A 264 -15.66 -9.29 8.14
CA ILE A 264 -16.11 -10.19 7.08
C ILE A 264 -15.63 -11.64 7.31
N ALA A 265 -14.58 -11.84 8.11
CA ALA A 265 -14.03 -13.16 8.42
C ALA A 265 -14.49 -13.62 9.81
N ASP A 266 -15.21 -14.74 9.89
CA ASP A 266 -15.76 -15.24 11.17
C ASP A 266 -14.69 -15.70 12.21
N GLU A 267 -13.39 -15.67 11.88
CA GLU A 267 -12.27 -16.09 12.75
C GLU A 267 -10.98 -15.28 12.47
N GLU A 268 -10.87 -14.07 13.02
CA GLU A 268 -9.81 -13.08 12.73
C GLU A 268 -8.36 -13.54 13.06
N ASP A 269 -8.19 -14.56 13.92
CA ASP A 269 -6.88 -15.05 14.35
C ASP A 269 -6.37 -16.25 13.53
N GLU A 270 -7.20 -16.83 12.66
CA GLU A 270 -6.78 -18.00 11.90
C GLU A 270 -6.01 -17.62 10.62
N ASP A 271 -4.89 -18.32 10.40
CA ASP A 271 -4.10 -18.23 9.17
C ASP A 271 -4.83 -18.96 8.02
N VAL A 272 -5.97 -18.41 7.57
CA VAL A 272 -6.78 -18.94 6.46
C VAL A 272 -6.95 -17.96 5.29
N GLU A 273 -7.11 -18.51 4.08
CA GLU A 273 -7.60 -17.78 2.90
C GLU A 273 -9.09 -18.11 2.73
N PHE A 274 -9.94 -17.11 2.90
CA PHE A 274 -11.39 -17.23 2.82
C PHE A 274 -11.90 -16.86 1.42
N TYR A 275 -12.90 -17.58 0.91
CA TYR A 275 -13.58 -17.26 -0.35
C TYR A 275 -14.98 -16.74 -0.02
N LEU A 276 -15.26 -15.50 -0.39
CA LEU A 276 -16.57 -14.87 -0.17
C LEU A 276 -17.53 -15.26 -1.30
N GLY A 277 -18.01 -16.50 -1.21
CA GLY A 277 -19.00 -17.05 -2.13
C GLY A 277 -18.58 -18.35 -2.79
N GLU A 278 -19.53 -18.92 -3.52
CA GLU A 278 -19.36 -20.12 -4.32
C GLU A 278 -19.39 -19.76 -5.81
N GLY A 279 -18.77 -20.58 -6.66
CA GLY A 279 -18.88 -20.45 -8.12
C GLY A 279 -17.57 -20.10 -8.80
N ASP A 280 -17.66 -19.36 -9.90
CA ASP A 280 -16.49 -18.82 -10.59
C ASP A 280 -16.09 -17.48 -9.95
N GLY A 281 -14.81 -17.10 -10.09
CA GLY A 281 -14.32 -15.86 -9.50
C GLY A 281 -14.81 -14.60 -10.20
N TRP A 282 -15.63 -14.69 -11.25
CA TRP A 282 -16.02 -13.54 -12.05
C TRP A 282 -17.40 -12.99 -11.70
N GLU A 283 -18.40 -13.85 -11.42
CA GLU A 283 -19.82 -13.48 -11.24
C GLU A 283 -20.40 -13.73 -9.84
#